data_AF-A0A0H2R553-F1
#
_entry.id   AF-A0A0H2R553-F1
#
_cell.length_a   1.000
_cell.length_b   1.000
_cell.length_c   1.000
_cell.angle_alpha   90.00
_cell.angle_beta   90.00
_cell.angle_gamma   90.00
#
_symmetry.space_group_name_H-M   'P 1'
#
loop_
_entity.id
_entity.type
_entity.pdbx_description
1 polymer ?
#
loop_
_entity_poly.entity_id
_entity_poly.type
_entity_poly.pdbx_seq_one_letter_code
_entity_poly.pdbx_strand_id
1 'polypeptide(L)'
;MFSPFLLFACLSVAHAVSITDIQGPAFRSPLEGQVVEGVIGIVTAKGPSGFWIQGNRTSDIRVSNGLNVFTESTTIINSVSVGDQVSVTGTVNEFRTKGSGDLFGTELEPTNASSVVVLSSGHSVAPLILGVERSPPTQSISALDVGPDGFLSVPNNQTQVEVVNATLQPSEFGIDFWESLEGQLVTVRSPTVTDFESKFGEFWVYGKWPVTGLNSRGGLTMTFGATDLFFY
;
A
#
# COMPACT_ATOMS: atom_id res chain seq x y z
N MET A 1 35.61 12.11 -51.32
CA MET A 1 35.00 10.96 -50.62
C MET A 1 34.31 11.52 -49.38
N PHE A 2 33.03 11.87 -49.49
CA PHE A 2 32.24 12.41 -48.37
C PHE A 2 31.44 11.27 -47.75
N SER A 3 31.72 10.96 -46.49
CA SER A 3 30.97 9.98 -45.71
C SER A 3 29.79 10.69 -45.04
N PRO A 4 28.53 10.26 -45.23
CA PRO A 4 27.42 10.84 -44.51
C PRO A 4 27.36 10.22 -43.11
N PHE A 5 27.53 11.05 -42.09
CA PHE A 5 27.21 10.67 -40.71
C PHE A 5 25.68 10.60 -40.59
N LEU A 6 25.13 9.39 -40.45
CA LEU A 6 23.74 9.21 -40.04
C LEU A 6 23.62 9.53 -38.54
N LEU A 7 22.91 10.61 -38.21
CA LEU A 7 22.49 10.90 -36.84
C LEU A 7 21.31 9.98 -36.50
N PHE A 8 21.51 8.99 -35.64
CA PHE A 8 20.41 8.24 -35.02
C PHE A 8 19.79 9.11 -33.92
N ALA A 9 18.62 9.66 -34.17
CA ALA A 9 17.80 10.26 -33.13
C ALA A 9 17.19 9.14 -32.29
N CYS A 10 17.64 8.99 -31.05
CA CYS A 10 17.02 8.10 -30.08
C CYS A 10 15.75 8.79 -29.57
N LEU A 11 14.58 8.34 -30.03
CA LEU A 11 13.29 8.76 -29.47
C LEU A 11 13.15 8.09 -28.10
N SER A 12 13.43 8.83 -27.02
CA SER A 12 13.02 8.38 -25.69
C SER A 12 11.51 8.55 -25.57
N VAL A 13 10.77 7.44 -25.56
CA VAL A 13 9.37 7.46 -25.15
C VAL A 13 9.37 7.71 -23.64
N ALA A 14 9.14 8.95 -23.23
CA ALA A 14 8.90 9.26 -21.82
C ALA A 14 7.55 8.65 -21.44
N HIS A 15 7.56 7.53 -20.72
CA HIS A 15 6.36 6.97 -20.13
C HIS A 15 5.97 7.85 -18.93
N ALA A 16 4.71 8.26 -18.85
CA ALA A 16 4.22 8.99 -17.68
C ALA A 16 4.33 8.07 -16.45
N VAL A 17 4.77 8.63 -15.32
CA VAL A 17 4.89 7.89 -14.06
C VAL A 17 3.50 7.43 -13.61
N SER A 18 3.36 6.12 -13.39
CA SER A 18 2.12 5.52 -12.90
C SER A 18 2.14 5.35 -11.38
N ILE A 19 0.97 5.14 -10.78
CA ILE A 19 0.86 4.79 -9.36
C ILE A 19 1.65 3.50 -9.04
N THR A 20 1.66 2.53 -9.96
CA THR A 20 2.43 1.29 -9.78
C THR A 20 3.95 1.52 -9.81
N ASP A 21 4.43 2.54 -10.53
CA ASP A 21 5.84 2.92 -10.51
C ASP A 21 6.22 3.61 -9.20
N ILE A 22 5.30 4.39 -8.62
CA ILE A 22 5.47 5.04 -7.31
C ILE A 22 5.47 3.99 -6.19
N GLN A 23 4.52 3.06 -6.22
CA GLN A 23 4.40 2.01 -5.21
C GLN A 23 5.61 1.05 -5.25
N GLY A 24 5.92 0.51 -6.43
CA GLY A 24 6.97 -0.48 -6.57
C GLY A 24 6.68 -1.80 -5.81
N PRO A 25 7.61 -2.78 -5.84
CA PRO A 25 7.39 -4.11 -5.28
C PRO A 25 8.09 -4.34 -3.93
N ALA A 26 8.43 -3.29 -3.19
CA ALA A 26 9.19 -3.34 -1.93
C ALA A 26 8.53 -2.42 -0.88
N PHE A 27 9.02 -2.40 0.36
CA PHE A 27 8.48 -1.62 1.48
C PHE A 27 8.67 -0.09 1.37
N ARG A 28 9.44 0.37 0.37
CA ARG A 28 9.64 1.79 0.12
C ARG A 28 9.58 2.04 -1.37
N SER A 29 8.95 3.16 -1.72
CA SER A 29 8.87 3.66 -3.06
C SER A 29 10.25 3.77 -3.72
N PRO A 30 10.43 3.28 -4.96
CA PRO A 30 11.64 3.56 -5.75
C PRO A 30 11.75 5.04 -6.17
N LEU A 31 10.68 5.83 -6.00
CA LEU A 31 10.60 7.24 -6.35
C LEU A 31 10.59 8.16 -5.13
N GLU A 32 10.84 7.64 -3.93
CA GLU A 32 10.91 8.44 -2.70
C GLU A 32 11.83 9.66 -2.86
N GLY A 33 11.32 10.82 -2.45
CA GLY A 33 11.99 12.12 -2.52
C GLY A 33 11.98 12.76 -3.92
N GLN A 34 11.42 12.10 -4.94
CA GLN A 34 11.36 12.64 -6.29
C GLN A 34 10.04 13.39 -6.53
N VAL A 35 10.11 14.43 -7.36
CA VAL A 35 8.92 15.10 -7.91
C VAL A 35 8.47 14.34 -9.15
N VAL A 36 7.20 13.93 -9.15
CA VAL A 36 6.55 13.24 -10.25
C VAL A 36 5.42 14.11 -10.80
N GLU A 37 5.21 14.07 -12.12
CA GLU A 37 4.24 14.91 -12.80
C GLU A 37 3.17 14.05 -13.48
N GLY A 38 1.92 14.53 -13.45
CA GLY A 38 0.86 13.95 -14.27
C GLY A 38 0.42 12.54 -13.86
N VAL A 39 0.52 12.20 -12.57
CA VAL A 39 0.09 10.90 -12.04
C VAL A 39 -1.43 10.81 -12.13
N ILE A 40 -1.93 9.88 -12.94
CA ILE A 40 -3.36 9.70 -13.19
C ILE A 40 -3.95 8.64 -12.25
N GLY A 41 -5.07 8.97 -11.59
CA GLY A 41 -5.84 8.02 -10.80
C GLY A 41 -7.29 8.45 -10.59
N ILE A 42 -8.15 7.52 -10.19
CA ILE A 42 -9.54 7.79 -9.82
C ILE A 42 -9.65 7.91 -8.31
N VAL A 43 -10.26 8.98 -7.81
CA VAL A 43 -10.48 9.20 -6.39
C VAL A 43 -11.43 8.14 -5.82
N THR A 44 -10.98 7.36 -4.86
CA THR A 44 -11.73 6.26 -4.23
C THR A 44 -12.25 6.61 -2.84
N ALA A 45 -11.55 7.47 -2.11
CA ALA A 45 -11.91 7.89 -0.76
C ALA A 45 -11.35 9.29 -0.47
N LYS A 46 -11.90 9.94 0.56
CA LYS A 46 -11.44 11.24 1.06
C LYS A 46 -11.35 11.21 2.58
N GLY A 47 -10.36 11.91 3.12
CA GLY A 47 -10.14 12.07 4.55
C GLY A 47 -9.88 13.53 4.93
N PRO A 48 -9.66 13.80 6.23
CA PRO A 48 -9.33 15.16 6.70
C PRO A 48 -7.98 15.66 6.21
N SER A 49 -7.04 14.75 5.88
CA SER A 49 -5.66 15.06 5.49
C SER A 49 -5.31 14.56 4.08
N GLY A 50 -6.30 14.56 3.18
CA GLY A 50 -6.07 14.17 1.79
C GLY A 50 -7.17 13.29 1.21
N PHE A 51 -6.80 12.50 0.21
CA PHE A 51 -7.68 11.59 -0.50
C PHE A 51 -6.88 10.45 -1.12
N TRP A 52 -7.56 9.36 -1.48
CA TRP A 52 -6.94 8.20 -2.11
C TRP A 52 -7.30 8.15 -3.58
N ILE A 53 -6.31 7.83 -4.42
CA ILE A 53 -6.50 7.59 -5.84
C ILE A 53 -6.11 6.16 -6.19
N GLN A 54 -6.81 5.58 -7.17
CA GLN A 54 -6.50 4.26 -7.69
C GLN A 54 -6.28 4.31 -9.21
N GLY A 55 -5.13 3.78 -9.64
CA GLY A 55 -4.72 3.67 -11.04
C GLY A 55 -5.05 2.31 -11.65
N ASN A 56 -4.40 1.99 -12.76
CA ASN A 56 -4.50 0.67 -13.40
C ASN A 56 -3.72 -0.38 -12.60
N ARG A 57 -4.29 -1.59 -12.49
CA ARG A 57 -3.59 -2.73 -11.88
C ARG A 57 -2.46 -3.23 -12.78
N THR A 58 -1.41 -3.77 -12.16
CA THR A 58 -0.41 -4.60 -12.81
C THR A 58 -0.67 -6.09 -12.51
N SER A 59 -0.05 -6.99 -13.28
CA SER A 59 -0.07 -8.44 -13.00
C SER A 59 0.81 -8.81 -11.80
N ASP A 60 1.72 -7.92 -11.38
CA ASP A 60 2.56 -8.13 -10.22
C ASP A 60 1.79 -7.88 -8.92
N ILE A 61 1.50 -8.95 -8.19
CA ILE A 61 0.71 -8.91 -6.95
C ILE A 61 1.41 -8.14 -5.81
N ARG A 62 2.70 -7.84 -5.96
CA ARG A 62 3.49 -7.09 -4.96
C ARG A 62 3.24 -5.60 -5.04
N VAL A 63 2.75 -5.10 -6.17
CA VAL A 63 2.68 -3.67 -6.47
C VAL A 63 1.24 -3.19 -6.33
N SER A 64 1.00 -2.30 -5.36
CA SER A 64 -0.29 -1.66 -5.24
C SER A 64 -0.55 -0.71 -6.41
N ASN A 65 -1.83 -0.54 -6.75
CA ASN A 65 -2.29 0.51 -7.67
C ASN A 65 -3.10 1.59 -6.94
N GLY A 66 -3.11 1.58 -5.60
CA GLY A 66 -3.63 2.64 -4.76
C GLY A 66 -2.53 3.59 -4.30
N LEU A 67 -2.89 4.84 -4.02
CA LEU A 67 -1.96 5.85 -3.52
C LEU A 67 -2.68 6.86 -2.66
N ASN A 68 -2.10 7.20 -1.51
CA ASN A 68 -2.53 8.32 -0.70
C ASN A 68 -2.01 9.63 -1.30
N VAL A 69 -2.90 10.60 -1.50
CA VAL A 69 -2.52 11.97 -1.83
C VAL A 69 -2.66 12.80 -0.57
N PHE A 70 -1.55 13.00 0.14
CA PHE A 70 -1.52 13.71 1.40
C PHE A 70 -1.54 15.23 1.17
N THR A 71 -2.43 15.93 1.87
CA THR A 71 -2.44 17.39 1.92
C THR A 71 -3.29 17.88 3.09
N GLU A 72 -2.88 18.96 3.74
CA GLU A 72 -3.72 19.68 4.71
C GLU A 72 -4.53 20.83 4.06
N SER A 73 -4.37 21.04 2.75
CA SER A 73 -5.07 22.10 2.03
C SER A 73 -6.55 21.75 1.82
N THR A 74 -7.41 22.40 2.59
CA THR A 74 -8.87 22.28 2.44
C THR A 74 -9.34 22.68 1.03
N THR A 75 -8.64 23.59 0.35
CA THR A 75 -8.93 23.94 -1.05
C THR A 75 -8.74 22.75 -1.99
N ILE A 76 -7.66 21.98 -1.83
CA ILE A 76 -7.40 20.79 -2.64
C ILE A 76 -8.40 19.68 -2.29
N ILE A 77 -8.63 19.44 -1.00
CA ILE A 77 -9.58 18.40 -0.56
C ILE A 77 -10.98 18.71 -1.08
N ASN A 78 -11.40 19.97 -1.11
CA ASN A 78 -12.72 20.37 -1.60
C ASN A 78 -12.83 20.45 -3.13
N SER A 79 -11.72 20.43 -3.88
CA SER A 79 -11.75 20.49 -5.35
C SER A 79 -12.01 19.14 -6.01
N VAL A 80 -11.94 18.03 -5.25
CA VAL A 80 -12.11 16.66 -5.75
C VAL A 80 -13.30 15.95 -5.09
N SER A 81 -13.91 15.02 -5.82
CA SER A 81 -14.98 14.14 -5.36
C SER A 81 -14.63 12.68 -5.63
N VAL A 82 -15.19 11.75 -4.85
CA VAL A 82 -15.08 10.31 -5.14
C VAL A 82 -15.66 10.04 -6.54
N GLY A 83 -14.92 9.29 -7.35
CA GLY A 83 -15.24 9.03 -8.76
C GLY A 83 -14.66 10.05 -9.75
N ASP A 84 -13.94 11.08 -9.29
CA ASP A 84 -13.18 11.95 -10.18
C ASP A 84 -11.91 11.25 -10.66
N GLN A 85 -11.64 11.32 -11.96
CA GLN A 85 -10.31 11.04 -12.51
C GLN A 85 -9.48 12.31 -12.42
N VAL A 86 -8.37 12.23 -11.69
CA VAL A 86 -7.48 13.37 -11.44
C VAL A 86 -6.10 13.13 -12.02
N SER A 87 -5.41 14.23 -12.32
CA SER A 87 -3.98 14.28 -12.58
C SER A 87 -3.30 14.99 -11.42
N VAL A 88 -2.33 14.34 -10.79
CA VAL A 88 -1.61 14.85 -9.62
C VAL A 88 -0.12 15.00 -9.95
N THR A 89 0.42 16.17 -9.63
CA THR A 89 1.86 16.45 -9.60
C THR A 89 2.27 16.67 -8.15
N GLY A 90 3.36 16.06 -7.71
CA GLY A 90 3.75 16.15 -6.31
C GLY A 90 5.09 15.48 -6.02
N THR A 91 5.49 15.55 -4.76
CA THR A 91 6.66 14.83 -4.26
C THR A 91 6.22 13.50 -3.68
N VAL A 92 6.91 12.42 -4.01
CA VAL A 92 6.69 11.12 -3.36
C VAL A 92 7.41 11.09 -2.03
N ASN A 93 6.71 10.75 -0.95
CA ASN A 93 7.27 10.65 0.40
C ASN A 93 6.94 9.28 1.01
N GLU A 94 7.80 8.86 1.94
CA GLU A 94 7.54 7.77 2.88
C GLU A 94 7.23 8.40 4.25
N PHE A 95 6.00 8.25 4.73
CA PHE A 95 5.56 8.88 5.97
C PHE A 95 5.10 7.88 7.03
N ARG A 96 5.53 8.12 8.28
CA ARG A 96 4.93 7.50 9.45
C ARG A 96 4.98 8.45 10.64
N THR A 97 4.07 8.23 11.58
CA THR A 97 4.15 8.94 12.86
C THR A 97 5.38 8.48 13.62
N LYS A 98 6.22 9.44 14.04
CA LYS A 98 7.46 9.12 14.77
C LYS A 98 7.15 8.34 16.05
N GLY A 99 7.70 7.14 16.14
CA GLY A 99 7.58 6.28 17.32
C GLY A 99 6.28 5.46 17.40
N SER A 100 5.47 5.41 16.34
CA SER A 100 4.25 4.58 16.33
C SER A 100 4.54 3.08 16.22
N GLY A 101 5.66 2.70 15.61
CA GLY A 101 5.97 1.30 15.29
C GLY A 101 5.29 0.81 14.00
N ASP A 102 4.59 1.71 13.29
CA ASP A 102 3.98 1.41 11.99
C ASP A 102 5.02 1.38 10.87
N LEU A 103 4.60 0.78 9.76
CA LEU A 103 5.25 0.97 8.47
C LEU A 103 5.10 2.42 8.00
N PHE A 104 6.06 2.88 7.19
CA PHE A 104 5.92 4.02 6.32
C PHE A 104 4.79 3.73 5.32
N GLY A 105 3.98 4.75 5.08
CA GLY A 105 3.05 4.76 3.97
C GLY A 105 3.59 5.63 2.83
N THR A 106 3.45 5.15 1.61
CA THR A 106 3.77 5.89 0.39
C THR A 106 2.69 6.94 0.15
N GLU A 107 3.10 8.21 0.13
CA GLU A 107 2.21 9.33 -0.15
C GLU A 107 2.73 10.23 -1.26
N LEU A 108 1.80 10.84 -1.99
CA LEU A 108 2.09 11.87 -2.98
C LEU A 108 1.63 13.21 -2.42
N GLU A 109 2.56 14.13 -2.20
CA GLU A 109 2.28 15.45 -1.63
C GLU A 109 2.23 16.51 -2.75
N PRO A 110 1.04 17.08 -3.06
CA PRO A 110 0.92 18.12 -4.08
C PRO A 110 1.58 19.42 -3.62
N THR A 111 2.37 20.03 -4.49
CA THR A 111 3.12 21.26 -4.16
C THR A 111 2.24 22.51 -3.99
N ASN A 112 1.08 22.56 -4.67
CA ASN A 112 0.10 23.65 -4.57
C ASN A 112 -1.26 23.22 -5.14
N ALA A 113 -2.26 24.12 -5.08
CA ALA A 113 -3.62 23.82 -5.52
C ALA A 113 -3.74 23.47 -7.02
N SER A 114 -2.88 24.03 -7.88
CA SER A 114 -2.87 23.72 -9.31
C SER A 114 -2.23 22.38 -9.63
N SER A 115 -1.60 21.74 -8.65
CA SER A 115 -0.95 20.44 -8.80
C SER A 115 -1.95 19.27 -8.80
N VAL A 116 -3.24 19.53 -8.52
CA VAL A 116 -4.33 18.56 -8.65
C VAL A 116 -5.34 19.08 -9.67
N VAL A 117 -5.51 18.37 -10.77
CA VAL A 117 -6.43 18.73 -11.85
C VAL A 117 -7.47 17.63 -12.02
N VAL A 118 -8.75 17.96 -11.90
CA VAL A 118 -9.85 17.05 -12.24
C VAL A 118 -10.00 17.00 -13.76
N LEU A 119 -9.85 15.82 -14.34
CA LEU A 119 -9.92 15.60 -15.79
C LEU A 119 -11.33 15.23 -16.23
N SER A 120 -12.01 14.39 -15.45
CA SER A 120 -13.38 13.95 -15.68
C SER A 120 -13.97 13.33 -14.41
N SER A 121 -15.29 13.12 -14.39
CA SER A 121 -16.04 12.67 -13.21
C SER A 121 -17.00 11.53 -13.53
N GLY A 122 -17.50 10.86 -12.50
CA GLY A 122 -18.49 9.78 -12.62
C GLY A 122 -17.88 8.41 -12.92
N HIS A 123 -16.58 8.24 -12.67
CA HIS A 123 -15.91 6.95 -12.78
C HIS A 123 -16.20 6.08 -11.56
N SER A 124 -16.07 4.77 -11.75
CA SER A 124 -16.13 3.80 -10.66
C SER A 124 -14.91 2.89 -10.72
N VAL A 125 -14.47 2.45 -9.55
CA VAL A 125 -13.34 1.55 -9.39
C VAL A 125 -13.85 0.25 -8.78
N ALA A 126 -13.53 -0.88 -9.43
CA ALA A 126 -13.84 -2.17 -8.87
C ALA A 126 -12.88 -2.46 -7.69
N PRO A 127 -13.40 -2.71 -6.47
CA PRO A 127 -12.57 -3.02 -5.32
C PRO A 127 -11.94 -4.41 -5.47
N LEU A 128 -10.78 -4.64 -4.84
CA LEU A 128 -10.22 -5.98 -4.67
C LEU A 128 -10.98 -6.71 -3.56
N ILE A 129 -11.53 -7.88 -3.85
CA ILE A 129 -12.34 -8.65 -2.89
C ILE A 129 -11.42 -9.59 -2.11
N LEU A 130 -11.20 -9.26 -0.84
CA LEU A 130 -10.45 -10.10 0.09
C LEU A 130 -11.22 -11.39 0.42
N GLY A 131 -10.49 -12.51 0.46
CA GLY A 131 -11.04 -13.87 0.58
C GLY A 131 -11.56 -14.48 -0.73
N VAL A 132 -11.50 -13.75 -1.85
CA VAL A 132 -11.88 -14.25 -3.18
C VAL A 132 -10.72 -14.09 -4.16
N GLU A 133 -10.24 -12.86 -4.36
CA GLU A 133 -9.11 -12.58 -5.26
C GLU A 133 -7.78 -12.83 -4.57
N ARG A 134 -7.67 -12.39 -3.30
CA ARG A 134 -6.47 -12.55 -2.47
C ARG A 134 -6.89 -12.81 -1.03
N SER A 135 -6.15 -13.64 -0.30
CA SER A 135 -6.36 -13.89 1.13
C SER A 135 -5.06 -13.63 1.89
N PRO A 136 -5.12 -13.00 3.08
CA PRO A 136 -3.94 -12.82 3.90
C PRO A 136 -3.30 -14.18 4.26
N PRO A 137 -1.96 -14.29 4.29
CA PRO A 137 -1.27 -15.42 4.87
C PRO A 137 -1.69 -15.62 6.33
N THR A 138 -1.77 -16.89 6.76
CA THR A 138 -2.22 -17.25 8.11
C THR A 138 -1.07 -17.64 9.05
N GLN A 139 0.17 -17.52 8.58
CA GLN A 139 1.40 -17.87 9.28
C GLN A 139 2.49 -16.88 8.84
N SER A 140 3.53 -16.74 9.67
CA SER A 140 4.71 -15.91 9.42
C SER A 140 4.40 -14.41 9.23
N ILE A 141 4.91 -13.58 10.13
CA ILE A 141 4.62 -12.14 10.07
C ILE A 141 5.49 -11.48 9.00
N SER A 142 6.81 -11.74 9.03
CA SER A 142 7.79 -11.20 8.09
C SER A 142 8.92 -12.19 7.78
N ALA A 143 9.66 -11.92 6.70
CA ALA A 143 10.88 -12.66 6.36
C ALA A 143 12.01 -12.55 7.40
N LEU A 144 11.93 -11.58 8.32
CA LEU A 144 12.93 -11.34 9.35
C LEU A 144 12.70 -12.20 10.61
N ASP A 145 11.56 -12.87 10.70
CA ASP A 145 11.17 -13.73 11.82
C ASP A 145 11.79 -15.13 11.69
N VAL A 146 13.12 -15.18 11.79
CA VAL A 146 13.90 -16.41 11.59
C VAL A 146 14.13 -17.12 12.91
N GLY A 147 13.93 -18.44 12.91
CA GLY A 147 14.22 -19.33 14.03
C GLY A 147 12.98 -20.08 14.51
N PRO A 148 13.13 -21.01 15.47
CA PRO A 148 12.03 -21.87 15.93
C PRO A 148 10.87 -21.05 16.53
N ASP A 149 11.18 -19.91 17.15
CA ASP A 149 10.19 -19.05 17.80
C ASP A 149 9.85 -17.80 16.95
N GLY A 150 10.23 -17.79 15.67
CA GLY A 150 10.00 -16.69 14.74
C GLY A 150 10.53 -15.35 15.27
N PHE A 151 9.64 -14.35 15.38
CA PHE A 151 9.92 -13.01 15.90
C PHE A 151 10.28 -12.97 17.40
N LEU A 152 10.32 -14.10 18.12
CA LEU A 152 10.89 -14.19 19.48
C LEU A 152 12.25 -14.89 19.56
N SER A 153 12.72 -15.49 18.47
CA SER A 153 14.04 -16.14 18.39
C SER A 153 15.21 -15.19 18.70
N VAL A 154 16.31 -15.69 19.27
CA VAL A 154 17.55 -14.91 19.43
C VAL A 154 18.56 -15.21 18.33
N PRO A 155 19.32 -14.22 17.80
CA PRO A 155 19.29 -12.80 18.12
C PRO A 155 18.30 -12.07 17.21
N ASN A 156 17.01 -12.04 17.54
CA ASN A 156 16.09 -11.19 16.82
C ASN A 156 15.69 -9.97 17.67
N ASN A 157 15.80 -8.84 16.99
CA ASN A 157 14.97 -7.66 17.09
C ASN A 157 15.10 -6.94 15.73
N GLN A 158 15.16 -7.73 14.65
CA GLN A 158 15.32 -7.23 13.28
C GLN A 158 13.93 -6.87 12.78
N THR A 159 13.29 -5.90 13.43
CA THR A 159 11.88 -5.52 13.20
C THR A 159 11.73 -4.46 12.10
N GLN A 160 12.85 -3.96 11.56
CA GLN A 160 12.86 -2.87 10.58
C GLN A 160 12.90 -3.42 9.14
N VAL A 161 11.78 -3.98 8.67
CA VAL A 161 11.63 -4.52 7.30
C VAL A 161 11.95 -3.49 6.22
N GLU A 162 11.72 -2.22 6.49
CA GLU A 162 11.92 -1.07 5.60
C GLU A 162 13.40 -0.67 5.45
N VAL A 163 14.24 -1.02 6.43
CA VAL A 163 15.70 -0.82 6.36
C VAL A 163 16.33 -1.85 5.44
N VAL A 164 15.80 -3.08 5.48
CA VAL A 164 16.18 -4.14 4.53
C VAL A 164 15.61 -3.82 3.14
N ASN A 165 14.39 -3.28 3.10
CA ASN A 165 13.65 -2.94 1.89
C ASN A 165 13.63 -4.08 0.86
N ALA A 166 13.36 -5.30 1.34
CA ALA A 166 13.32 -6.48 0.50
C ALA A 166 12.13 -6.40 -0.47
N THR A 167 12.25 -7.11 -1.60
CA THR A 167 11.10 -7.34 -2.47
C THR A 167 10.04 -8.15 -1.74
N LEU A 168 8.79 -7.70 -1.79
CA LEU A 168 7.69 -8.30 -1.05
C LEU A 168 7.41 -9.75 -1.48
N GLN A 169 6.97 -10.56 -0.52
CA GLN A 169 6.45 -11.91 -0.71
C GLN A 169 5.03 -12.05 -0.12
N PRO A 170 4.01 -11.45 -0.77
CA PRO A 170 2.65 -11.31 -0.22
C PRO A 170 1.90 -12.62 0.01
N SER A 171 2.34 -13.71 -0.63
CA SER A 171 1.76 -15.04 -0.43
C SER A 171 2.30 -15.76 0.80
N GLU A 172 3.42 -15.28 1.36
CA GLU A 172 4.15 -15.94 2.43
C GLU A 172 4.05 -15.19 3.75
N PHE A 173 4.19 -13.85 3.71
CA PHE A 173 4.27 -13.03 4.91
C PHE A 173 3.09 -12.06 5.05
N GLY A 174 2.57 -11.97 6.27
CA GLY A 174 1.43 -11.12 6.58
C GLY A 174 1.70 -9.63 6.34
N ILE A 175 2.88 -9.14 6.73
CA ILE A 175 3.23 -7.72 6.57
C ILE A 175 3.37 -7.35 5.08
N ASP A 176 4.01 -8.20 4.29
CA ASP A 176 4.15 -8.06 2.83
C ASP A 176 2.80 -8.09 2.10
N PHE A 177 1.85 -8.89 2.62
CA PHE A 177 0.50 -8.94 2.08
C PHE A 177 -0.21 -7.60 2.18
N TRP A 178 -0.22 -7.00 3.37
CA TRP A 178 -0.90 -5.73 3.59
C TRP A 178 -0.18 -4.57 2.90
N GLU A 179 1.15 -4.60 2.87
CA GLU A 179 1.95 -3.63 2.11
C GLU A 179 1.60 -3.65 0.62
N SER A 180 1.46 -4.84 0.01
CA SER A 180 1.10 -4.95 -1.41
C SER A 180 -0.32 -4.47 -1.78
N LEU A 181 -1.11 -4.06 -0.78
CA LEU A 181 -2.47 -3.52 -0.93
C LEU A 181 -2.55 -2.05 -0.48
N GLU A 182 -1.42 -1.42 -0.19
CA GLU A 182 -1.37 -0.08 0.39
C GLU A 182 -2.19 0.93 -0.45
N GLY A 183 -3.08 1.67 0.20
CA GLY A 183 -3.94 2.67 -0.44
C GLY A 183 -4.97 2.13 -1.45
N GLN A 184 -5.05 0.81 -1.67
CA GLN A 184 -5.95 0.19 -2.63
C GLN A 184 -7.38 0.07 -2.07
N LEU A 185 -8.39 0.32 -2.92
CA LEU A 185 -9.78 0.07 -2.54
C LEU A 185 -10.04 -1.44 -2.48
N VAL A 186 -10.38 -1.93 -1.28
CA VAL A 186 -10.68 -3.34 -1.02
C VAL A 186 -12.10 -3.55 -0.51
N THR A 187 -12.61 -4.78 -0.61
CA THR A 187 -13.86 -5.22 0.01
C THR A 187 -13.59 -6.42 0.91
N VAL A 188 -13.94 -6.26 2.19
CA VAL A 188 -13.99 -7.35 3.17
C VAL A 188 -15.43 -7.85 3.26
N ARG A 189 -15.68 -9.10 2.83
CA ARG A 189 -17.02 -9.70 2.91
C ARG A 189 -17.27 -10.30 4.29
N SER A 190 -18.43 -9.99 4.86
CA SER A 190 -18.87 -10.49 6.18
C SER A 190 -17.78 -10.32 7.25
N PRO A 191 -17.30 -9.08 7.51
CA PRO A 191 -16.26 -8.85 8.50
C PRO A 191 -16.74 -9.22 9.91
N THR A 192 -15.87 -9.85 10.67
CA THR A 192 -15.96 -9.97 12.13
C THR A 192 -14.90 -9.07 12.74
N VAL A 193 -15.34 -8.17 13.62
CA VAL A 193 -14.47 -7.25 14.36
C VAL A 193 -13.76 -8.01 15.48
N THR A 194 -12.44 -7.81 15.61
CA THR A 194 -11.61 -8.48 16.62
C THR A 194 -11.28 -7.63 17.82
N ASP A 195 -11.45 -6.31 17.72
CA ASP A 195 -11.17 -5.37 18.81
C ASP A 195 -12.08 -4.13 18.72
N PHE A 196 -12.16 -3.35 19.80
CA PHE A 196 -12.90 -2.09 19.82
C PHE A 196 -12.27 -1.05 18.90
N GLU A 197 -13.10 -0.08 18.50
CA GLU A 197 -12.68 1.06 17.72
C GLU A 197 -11.60 1.88 18.46
N SER A 198 -10.56 2.27 17.74
CA SER A 198 -9.52 3.17 18.20
C SER A 198 -10.10 4.58 18.40
N LYS A 199 -9.37 5.46 19.11
CA LYS A 199 -9.77 6.87 19.24
C LYS A 199 -9.84 7.63 17.90
N PHE A 200 -9.31 7.04 16.83
CA PHE A 200 -9.28 7.59 15.47
C PHE A 200 -10.35 6.98 14.56
N GLY A 201 -11.18 6.06 15.08
CA GLY A 201 -12.26 5.43 14.32
C GLY A 201 -11.85 4.14 13.60
N GLU A 202 -10.64 3.65 13.84
CA GLU A 202 -10.11 2.44 13.18
C GLU A 202 -10.49 1.21 13.99
N PHE A 203 -10.68 0.08 13.33
CA PHE A 203 -10.93 -1.19 14.00
C PHE A 203 -10.38 -2.34 13.17
N TRP A 204 -10.08 -3.45 13.84
CA TRP A 204 -9.47 -4.61 13.22
C TRP A 204 -10.54 -5.65 12.88
N VAL A 205 -10.44 -6.25 11.70
CA VAL A 205 -11.39 -7.26 11.22
C VAL A 205 -10.68 -8.44 10.57
N TYR A 206 -11.32 -9.61 10.63
CA TYR A 206 -11.12 -10.65 9.63
C TYR A 206 -12.43 -10.86 8.87
N GLY A 207 -12.34 -11.17 7.58
CA GLY A 207 -13.50 -11.47 6.75
C GLY A 207 -13.65 -12.95 6.48
N LYS A 208 -14.43 -13.25 5.44
CA LYS A 208 -14.67 -14.61 4.97
C LYS A 208 -13.48 -15.19 4.19
N TRP A 209 -12.38 -15.48 4.89
CA TRP A 209 -11.21 -16.21 4.41
C TRP A 209 -10.67 -17.15 5.50
N PRO A 210 -9.80 -18.12 5.17
CA PRO A 210 -9.16 -18.95 6.17
C PRO A 210 -8.39 -18.11 7.20
N VAL A 211 -8.59 -18.39 8.48
CA VAL A 211 -7.86 -17.76 9.58
C VAL A 211 -7.30 -18.83 10.51
N THR A 212 -6.18 -18.54 11.16
CA THR A 212 -5.59 -19.35 12.23
C THR A 212 -5.88 -18.70 13.58
N GLY A 213 -5.90 -19.50 14.65
CA GLY A 213 -6.07 -18.98 16.00
C GLY A 213 -7.49 -18.52 16.39
N LEU A 214 -8.51 -18.82 15.58
CA LEU A 214 -9.89 -18.46 15.90
C LEU A 214 -10.36 -19.16 17.19
N ASN A 215 -10.65 -18.37 18.23
CA ASN A 215 -11.08 -18.87 19.53
C ASN A 215 -12.60 -18.83 19.70
N SER A 216 -13.12 -19.47 20.75
CA SER A 216 -14.56 -19.57 21.03
C SER A 216 -15.24 -18.24 21.36
N ARG A 217 -14.47 -17.16 21.58
CA ARG A 217 -14.96 -15.80 21.78
C ARG A 217 -14.99 -14.98 20.48
N GLY A 218 -14.61 -15.57 19.35
CA GLY A 218 -14.64 -14.93 18.03
C GLY A 218 -13.40 -14.10 17.70
N GLY A 219 -12.40 -14.04 18.60
CA GLY A 219 -11.12 -13.37 18.36
C GLY A 219 -10.08 -14.31 17.73
N LEU A 220 -8.98 -13.73 17.25
CA LEU A 220 -7.82 -14.47 16.74
C LEU A 220 -6.70 -14.44 17.79
N THR A 221 -6.29 -15.61 18.25
CA THR A 221 -5.16 -15.78 19.17
C THR A 221 -3.93 -16.17 18.36
N MET A 222 -2.81 -15.48 18.55
CA MET A 222 -1.55 -15.92 17.96
C MET A 222 -1.22 -17.33 18.46
N THR A 223 -1.10 -18.27 17.55
CA THR A 223 -0.68 -19.64 17.83
C THR A 223 0.58 -19.92 17.04
N PHE A 224 1.64 -20.35 17.70
CA PHE A 224 2.73 -21.01 17.02
C PHE A 224 2.17 -22.26 16.33
N GLY A 225 2.61 -22.52 15.10
CA GLY A 225 2.08 -23.61 14.27
C GLY A 225 2.10 -24.96 15.02
N ALA A 226 1.27 -25.90 14.59
CA ALA A 226 1.01 -27.17 15.28
C ALA A 226 2.23 -28.10 15.50
N THR A 227 3.45 -27.67 15.18
CA THR A 227 4.65 -28.49 15.28
C THR A 227 5.54 -28.22 16.47
N ASP A 228 5.49 -27.06 17.15
CA ASP A 228 6.40 -26.85 18.28
C ASP A 228 5.72 -26.13 19.47
N LEU A 229 5.64 -26.89 20.58
CA LEU A 229 5.44 -26.40 21.95
C LEU A 229 6.44 -25.26 22.22
N PHE A 230 6.14 -24.20 22.98
CA PHE A 230 6.22 -24.17 24.45
C PHE A 230 5.69 -22.82 25.00
N PHE A 231 5.60 -22.74 26.33
CA PHE A 231 4.73 -21.87 27.11
C PHE A 231 5.24 -20.43 27.41
N TYR A 232 4.23 -19.56 27.59
CA TYR A 232 4.14 -18.22 28.18
C TYR A 232 4.60 -17.03 27.33
#